data_AF-A0A932KBT1-F1
#
_entry.id   AF-A0A932KBT1-F1
#
_cell.length_a   1.000
_cell.length_b   1.000
_cell.length_c   1.000
_cell.angle_alpha   90.00
_cell.angle_beta   90.00
_cell.angle_gamma   90.00
#
_symmetry.space_group_name_H-M   'P 1'
#
loop_
_entity.id
_entity.type
_entity.pdbx_description
1 polymer ?
#
loop_
_entity_poly.entity_id
_entity_poly.type
_entity_poly.pdbx_seq_one_letter_code
_entity_poly.pdbx_strand_id
1 'polypeptide(L)'
;MSVTITLDDNLVAQLQSQAEARNLSVAELALHILGEAVTNGGDAEWQACNQRRIELIRKQFAAGLRPEEADELQRLQDMADQHVERFDERMLDDVKQLYSKAKRIVDASSG
;
A
#
# COMPACT_ATOMS: atom_id res chain seq x y z
N MET A 1 -10.77 -16.95 -12.17
CA MET A 1 -10.87 -18.15 -11.29
C MET A 1 -11.64 -17.74 -10.05
N SER A 2 -12.50 -18.60 -9.48
CA SER A 2 -13.25 -18.30 -8.25
C SER A 2 -12.63 -19.02 -7.06
N VAL A 3 -12.38 -18.29 -5.98
CA VAL A 3 -11.93 -18.82 -4.68
C VAL A 3 -13.03 -18.55 -3.66
N THR A 4 -13.38 -19.55 -2.86
CA THR A 4 -14.33 -19.40 -1.74
C THR A 4 -13.54 -19.39 -0.45
N ILE A 5 -13.76 -18.35 0.38
CA ILE A 5 -13.09 -18.18 1.67
C ILE A 5 -14.16 -18.15 2.75
N THR A 6 -13.98 -18.97 3.78
CA THR A 6 -14.85 -18.97 4.96
C THR A 6 -14.27 -18.02 5.99
N LEU A 7 -15.08 -17.05 6.43
CA LEU A 7 -14.70 -16.05 7.44
C LEU A 7 -15.56 -16.26 8.68
N ASP A 8 -15.05 -15.90 9.85
CA ASP A 8 -15.86 -15.87 11.07
C ASP A 8 -16.84 -14.67 11.06
N ASP A 9 -17.88 -14.78 11.87
CA ASP A 9 -18.99 -13.81 11.91
C ASP A 9 -18.52 -12.39 12.28
N ASN A 10 -17.45 -12.26 13.07
CA ASN A 10 -16.92 -10.96 13.48
C ASN A 10 -16.23 -10.28 12.29
N LEU A 11 -15.39 -11.02 11.57
CA LEU A 11 -14.71 -10.51 10.39
C LEU A 11 -15.69 -10.17 9.27
N VAL A 12 -16.77 -10.95 9.11
CA VAL A 12 -17.86 -10.61 8.17
C VAL A 12 -18.52 -9.28 8.52
N ALA A 13 -18.85 -9.06 9.78
CA ALA A 13 -19.46 -7.80 10.23
C ALA A 13 -18.54 -6.60 10.01
N GLN A 14 -17.25 -6.75 10.27
CA GLN A 14 -16.26 -5.69 10.02
C GLN A 14 -16.13 -5.39 8.52
N LEU A 15 -16.07 -6.41 7.67
CA LEU A 15 -16.00 -6.23 6.22
C LEU A 15 -17.24 -5.53 5.67
N GLN A 16 -18.43 -5.89 6.15
CA GLN A 16 -19.68 -5.23 5.76
C GLN A 16 -19.68 -3.75 6.13
N SER A 17 -19.36 -3.43 7.39
CA SER A 17 -19.30 -2.04 7.86
C SER A 17 -18.29 -1.22 7.06
N GLN A 18 -17.13 -1.79 6.76
CA GLN A 18 -16.08 -1.14 5.98
C GLN A 18 -16.42 -0.98 4.50
N ALA A 19 -17.20 -1.90 3.93
CA ALA A 19 -17.67 -1.83 2.55
C ALA A 19 -18.73 -0.73 2.42
N GLU A 20 -19.67 -0.67 3.36
CA GLU A 20 -20.69 0.40 3.45
C GLU A 20 -20.04 1.78 3.57
N ALA A 21 -19.08 1.95 4.49
CA ALA A 21 -18.39 3.22 4.68
C ALA A 21 -17.67 3.72 3.41
N ARG A 22 -17.30 2.81 2.51
CA ARG A 22 -16.59 3.11 1.25
C ARG A 22 -17.49 3.04 0.01
N ASN A 23 -18.79 2.79 0.18
CA ASN A 23 -19.74 2.54 -0.92
C ASN A 23 -19.27 1.45 -1.90
N LEU A 24 -18.71 0.37 -1.36
CA LEU A 24 -18.26 -0.79 -2.14
C LEU A 24 -19.10 -2.02 -1.77
N SER A 25 -19.17 -3.01 -2.66
CA SER A 25 -19.62 -4.34 -2.24
C SER A 25 -18.57 -5.04 -1.38
N VAL A 26 -19.01 -5.98 -0.54
CA VAL A 26 -18.09 -6.80 0.29
C VAL A 26 -17.09 -7.56 -0.59
N ALA A 27 -17.52 -8.04 -1.76
CA ALA A 27 -16.65 -8.75 -2.69
C ALA A 27 -15.57 -7.84 -3.30
N GLU A 28 -15.92 -6.61 -3.69
CA GLU A 28 -14.96 -5.64 -4.22
C GLU A 28 -13.96 -5.19 -3.15
N LEU A 29 -14.44 -4.93 -1.93
CA LEU A 29 -13.55 -4.60 -0.81
C LEU A 29 -12.60 -5.76 -0.49
N ALA A 30 -13.11 -7.00 -0.44
CA ALA A 30 -12.29 -8.18 -0.19
C ALA A 30 -11.24 -8.37 -1.29
N LEU A 31 -11.60 -8.12 -2.56
CA LEU A 31 -10.66 -8.18 -3.67
C LEU A 31 -9.56 -7.12 -3.54
N HIS A 32 -9.91 -5.88 -3.15
CA HIS A 32 -8.93 -4.84 -2.91
C HIS A 32 -7.98 -5.19 -1.77
N ILE A 33 -8.49 -5.64 -0.63
CA ILE A 33 -7.68 -6.04 0.53
C ILE A 33 -6.74 -7.20 0.15
N LEU A 34 -7.25 -8.22 -0.54
CA LEU A 34 -6.44 -9.35 -0.97
C LEU A 34 -5.41 -8.94 -2.04
N GLY A 35 -5.78 -8.05 -2.96
CA GLY A 35 -4.88 -7.48 -3.95
C GLY A 35 -3.74 -6.71 -3.29
N GLU A 36 -4.06 -5.81 -2.36
CA GLU A 36 -3.07 -5.10 -1.55
C GLU A 36 -2.20 -6.07 -0.75
N ALA A 37 -2.77 -7.03 -0.03
CA ALA A 37 -2.01 -7.97 0.79
C ALA A 37 -1.05 -8.84 -0.04
N VAL A 38 -1.45 -9.25 -1.25
CA VAL A 38 -0.57 -10.01 -2.16
C VAL A 38 0.52 -9.11 -2.77
N THR A 39 0.18 -7.86 -3.08
CA THR A 39 1.13 -6.90 -3.69
C THR A 39 2.08 -6.30 -2.65
N ASN A 40 1.64 -6.22 -1.39
CA ASN A 40 2.32 -5.60 -0.26
C ASN A 40 2.76 -6.64 0.77
N GLY A 41 2.83 -7.93 0.44
CA GLY A 41 3.27 -9.00 1.36
C GLY A 41 4.70 -8.83 1.91
N GLY A 42 5.48 -7.87 1.38
CA GLY A 42 6.75 -7.40 1.95
C GLY A 42 6.62 -6.30 3.01
N ASP A 43 5.42 -5.84 3.34
CA ASP A 43 5.19 -4.66 4.19
C ASP A 43 5.47 -4.90 5.67
N ALA A 44 5.35 -6.12 6.19
CA ALA A 44 5.59 -6.34 7.63
C ALA A 44 7.07 -6.12 8.00
N GLU A 45 7.99 -6.61 7.17
CA GLU A 45 9.43 -6.38 7.34
C GLU A 45 9.78 -4.92 7.06
N TRP A 46 9.20 -4.34 6.00
CA TRP A 46 9.35 -2.92 5.70
C TRP A 46 8.84 -2.02 6.83
N GLN A 47 7.71 -2.35 7.45
CA GLN A 47 7.11 -1.56 8.52
C GLN A 47 8.01 -1.54 9.76
N ALA A 48 8.65 -2.68 10.08
CA ALA A 48 9.67 -2.73 11.13
C ALA A 48 10.92 -1.90 10.78
N CYS A 49 11.42 -2.00 9.55
CA CYS A 49 12.54 -1.19 9.05
C CYS A 49 12.22 0.31 9.07
N ASN A 50 11.02 0.71 8.64
CA ASN A 50 10.60 2.10 8.58
C ASN A 50 10.36 2.69 9.99
N GLN A 51 9.84 1.88 10.92
CA GLN A 51 9.74 2.27 12.32
C GLN A 51 11.12 2.57 12.90
N ARG A 52 12.09 1.67 12.67
CA ARG A 52 13.48 1.86 13.10
C ARG A 52 14.12 3.10 12.46
N ARG A 53 13.85 3.35 11.18
CA ARG A 53 14.32 4.55 10.47
C ARG A 53 13.82 5.84 11.15
N ILE A 54 12.53 5.91 11.49
CA ILE A 54 11.94 7.08 12.17
C ILE A 54 12.57 7.30 13.55
N GLU A 55 12.85 6.23 14.30
CA GLU A 55 13.53 6.31 15.60
C GLU A 55 14.94 6.90 15.46
N LEU A 56 15.71 6.45 14.48
CA LEU A 56 17.06 6.97 14.22
C LEU A 56 17.04 8.43 13.76
N ILE A 57 16.09 8.83 12.90
CA ILE A 57 15.90 10.24 12.52
C ILE A 57 15.61 11.09 13.76
N ARG A 58 14.69 10.65 14.63
CA ARG A 58 14.38 11.37 15.88
C ARG A 58 15.61 11.49 16.77
N LYS A 59 16.40 10.41 16.89
CA LYS A 59 17.62 10.39 17.70
C LYS A 59 18.68 11.33 17.13
N GLN A 60 18.86 11.39 15.81
CA GLN A 60 19.79 12.29 15.15
C GLN A 60 19.59 13.75 15.56
N PHE A 61 18.34 14.20 15.59
CA PHE A 61 18.00 15.57 15.99
C PHE A 61 18.01 15.79 17.51
N ALA A 62 17.75 14.76 18.32
CA ALA A 62 17.71 14.89 19.78
C ALA A 62 19.08 14.83 20.45
N ALA A 63 19.95 13.90 20.01
CA ALA A 63 21.19 13.56 20.71
C ALA A 63 22.37 13.29 19.76
N GLY A 64 22.16 13.34 18.44
CA GLY A 64 23.13 12.87 17.46
C GLY A 64 23.15 11.34 17.34
N LEU A 65 23.76 10.85 16.27
CA LEU A 65 23.92 9.42 16.00
C LEU A 65 25.36 8.99 16.21
N ARG A 66 25.54 7.75 16.67
CA ARG A 66 26.83 7.07 16.59
C ARG A 66 27.13 6.70 15.12
N PRO A 67 28.41 6.51 14.74
CA PRO A 67 28.78 6.14 13.37
C PRO A 67 28.01 4.93 12.83
N GLU A 68 27.91 3.87 13.64
CA GLU A 68 27.15 2.65 13.29
C GLU A 68 25.65 2.91 13.05
N GLU A 69 25.08 3.86 13.78
CA GLU A 69 23.67 4.25 13.68
C GLU A 69 23.42 5.15 12.47
N ALA A 70 24.42 5.94 12.06
CA ALA A 70 24.39 6.71 10.83
C ALA A 70 24.44 5.78 9.61
N ASP A 71 25.29 4.75 9.65
CA ASP A 71 25.36 3.71 8.60
C ASP A 71 24.09 2.85 8.55
N GLU A 72 23.49 2.55 9.70
CA GLU A 72 22.17 1.91 9.79
C GLU A 72 21.09 2.81 9.16
N LEU A 73 21.06 4.09 9.54
CA LEU A 73 20.09 5.04 9.01
C LEU A 73 20.23 5.23 7.49
N GLN A 74 21.46 5.28 6.95
CA GLN A 74 21.67 5.40 5.51
C GLN A 74 21.09 4.19 4.77
N ARG A 75 21.41 2.97 5.22
CA ARG A 75 20.85 1.75 4.61
C ARG A 75 19.32 1.71 4.64
N LEU A 76 18.72 2.17 5.75
CA LEU A 76 17.27 2.26 5.87
C LEU A 76 16.66 3.34 4.98
N GLN A 77 17.39 4.42 4.69
CA GLN A 77 16.96 5.43 3.72
C GLN A 77 17.02 4.88 2.29
N ASP A 78 18.09 4.18 1.91
CA ASP A 78 18.21 3.56 0.58
C ASP A 78 17.07 2.53 0.34
N MET A 79 16.72 1.76 1.38
CA MET A 79 15.56 0.86 1.34
C MET A 79 14.22 1.61 1.20
N ALA A 80 14.11 2.79 1.80
CA ALA A 80 12.92 3.63 1.68
C ALA A 80 12.73 4.15 0.26
N ASP A 81 13.80 4.60 -0.37
CA ASP A 81 13.77 5.12 -1.74
C ASP A 81 13.31 4.02 -2.71
N GLN A 82 13.87 2.81 -2.59
CA GLN A 82 13.43 1.66 -3.39
C GLN A 82 11.97 1.27 -3.15
N HIS A 83 11.47 1.43 -1.92
CA HIS A 83 10.08 1.14 -1.61
C HIS A 83 9.14 2.18 -2.22
N VAL A 84 9.52 3.46 -2.20
CA VAL A 84 8.77 4.56 -2.83
C VAL A 84 8.74 4.41 -4.35
N GLU A 85 9.86 4.07 -4.99
CA GLU A 85 9.92 3.85 -6.44
C GLU A 85 8.92 2.77 -6.90
N ARG A 86 8.82 1.65 -6.16
CA ARG A 86 7.82 0.59 -6.45
C ARG A 86 6.39 1.06 -6.24
N PHE A 87 6.16 1.99 -5.33
CA PHE A 87 4.83 2.57 -5.12
C PHE A 87 4.48 3.52 -6.27
N ASP A 88 5.44 4.33 -6.72
CA ASP A 88 5.28 5.25 -7.85
C ASP A 88 4.97 4.51 -9.15
N GLU A 89 5.66 3.39 -9.44
CA GLU A 89 5.38 2.56 -10.62
C GLU A 89 3.93 2.04 -10.64
N ARG A 90 3.42 1.59 -9.49
CA ARG A 90 2.04 1.10 -9.35
C ARG A 90 1.01 2.23 -9.53
N MET A 91 1.25 3.37 -8.89
CA MET A 91 0.40 4.55 -9.04
C MET A 91 0.36 5.05 -10.50
N LEU A 92 1.50 5.02 -11.21
CA LEU A 92 1.56 5.37 -12.63
C LEU A 92 0.74 4.41 -13.50
N ASP A 93 0.75 3.11 -13.21
CA ASP A 93 -0.05 2.13 -13.94
C ASP A 93 -1.56 2.29 -13.67
N ASP A 94 -1.96 2.60 -12.45
CA ASP A 94 -3.36 2.93 -12.13
C ASP A 94 -3.83 4.17 -12.89
N VAL A 95 -2.99 5.21 -12.96
CA VAL A 95 -3.26 6.42 -13.74
C VAL A 95 -3.40 6.11 -15.24
N LYS A 96 -2.54 5.25 -15.81
CA LYS A 96 -2.66 4.81 -17.21
C LYS A 96 -3.96 4.06 -17.46
N GLN A 97 -4.38 3.20 -16.53
CA GLN A 97 -5.64 2.47 -16.66
C GLN A 97 -6.85 3.40 -16.60
N LEU A 98 -6.85 4.37 -15.67
CA LEU A 98 -7.90 5.39 -15.58
C LEU A 98 -7.96 6.24 -16.84
N TYR A 99 -6.82 6.70 -17.35
CA TYR A 99 -6.75 7.44 -18.60
C TYR A 99 -7.32 6.63 -19.78
N SER A 100 -6.95 5.35 -19.88
CA SER A 100 -7.43 4.46 -20.95
C SER A 100 -8.94 4.21 -20.88
N LYS A 101 -9.51 4.15 -19.68
CA LYS A 101 -10.96 4.04 -19.46
C LYS A 101 -11.67 5.35 -19.81
N ALA A 102 -11.14 6.49 -19.35
CA ALA A 102 -11.69 7.81 -19.64
C ALA A 102 -11.69 8.11 -21.15
N LYS A 103 -10.60 7.79 -21.85
CA LYS A 103 -10.48 7.94 -23.30
C LYS A 103 -11.56 7.17 -24.05
N ARG A 104 -11.80 5.90 -23.67
CA ARG A 104 -12.86 5.07 -24.29
C ARG A 104 -14.26 5.65 -24.08
N ILE A 105 -14.53 6.25 -22.93
CA ILE A 105 -15.82 6.89 -22.63
C ILE A 105 -16.02 8.13 -23.51
N VAL A 106 -14.98 8.96 -23.66
CA VAL A 106 -15.02 10.15 -24.53
C VAL A 106 -15.22 9.77 -26.00
N ASP A 107 -14.48 8.75 -26.47
CA ASP A 107 -14.57 8.27 -27.84
C ASP A 107 -15.96 7.65 -28.14
N ALA A 108 -16.55 6.96 -27.16
CA ALA A 108 -17.91 6.38 -27.29
C ALA A 108 -19.04 7.41 -27.18
N SER A 109 -18.77 8.60 -26.63
CA SER A 109 -19.76 9.69 -26.48
C SER A 109 -19.74 10.67 -27.67
N SER A 110 -18.79 10.51 -28.59
CA SER A 110 -18.55 11.40 -29.74
C SER A 110 -18.98 10.79 -31.09
N GLY A 111 -19.63 9.62 -31.07
CA GLY A 111 -20.22 8.96 -32.24
C GLY A 111 -21.71 8.76 -32.06
#